data_AF-A0A939CE83-F1
#
_entry.id   AF-A0A939CE83-F1
#
_cell.length_a   1.000
_cell.length_b   1.000
_cell.length_c   1.000
_cell.angle_alpha   90.00
_cell.angle_beta   90.00
_cell.angle_gamma   90.00
#
_symmetry.space_group_name_H-M   'P 1'
#
loop_
_entity.id
_entity.type
_entity.pdbx_description
1 polymer ?
#
loop_
_entity_poly.entity_id
_entity_poly.type
_entity_poly.pdbx_seq_one_letter_code
_entity_poly.pdbx_strand_id
1 'polypeptide(L)'
;MKKFDVEITETLQRKVSVEAASQEDAERMVTQAWNNQDYVLDSGDFTGVDFKTVGEHELAETRTMEVLLVQPNAYPKKISVGTELEDLQAMVGGDIEVTYPFEDEVAIILNESGKINGLPLNRAIYTEDGDMQDIYAGDFLVVGLTEDDFGSLTSEQMQKFEEQFHQPQMFVRMGRSIMAIPVPDDMVKRMEEKAAKPLEKSKPAPDRESL
;
A
#
# COMPACT_ATOMS: atom_id res chain seq x y z
N MET A 1 1.53 -18.84 10.66
CA MET A 1 1.84 -18.60 12.10
C MET A 1 0.62 -17.92 12.74
N LYS A 2 0.50 -17.81 14.08
CA LYS A 2 -0.63 -17.10 14.71
C LYS A 2 -0.13 -15.87 15.48
N LYS A 3 -0.85 -14.77 15.41
CA LYS A 3 -0.60 -13.57 16.20
C LYS A 3 -1.67 -13.48 17.30
N PHE A 4 -1.24 -13.23 18.52
CA PHE A 4 -2.14 -13.08 19.66
C PHE A 4 -1.97 -11.68 20.22
N ASP A 5 -3.09 -11.00 20.43
CA ASP A 5 -3.11 -9.75 21.18
C ASP A 5 -3.28 -10.09 22.66
N VAL A 6 -2.30 -9.71 23.47
CA VAL A 6 -2.28 -9.96 24.91
C VAL A 6 -2.40 -8.62 25.62
N GLU A 7 -3.50 -8.44 26.34
CA GLU A 7 -3.68 -7.33 27.27
C GLU A 7 -2.94 -7.65 28.58
N ILE A 8 -2.16 -6.68 29.04
CA ILE A 8 -1.44 -6.74 30.31
C ILE A 8 -2.07 -5.70 31.23
N THR A 9 -2.67 -6.15 32.32
CA THR A 9 -3.33 -5.28 33.29
C THR A 9 -2.57 -5.31 34.60
N GLU A 10 -2.07 -4.15 35.03
CA GLU A 10 -1.43 -3.98 36.34
C GLU A 10 -2.45 -3.50 37.37
N THR A 11 -2.47 -4.13 38.53
CA THR A 11 -3.31 -3.73 39.66
C THR A 11 -2.46 -3.08 40.75
N LEU A 12 -2.82 -1.85 41.12
CA LEU A 12 -2.22 -1.11 42.23
C LEU A 12 -3.22 -0.99 43.38
N GLN A 13 -2.78 -1.19 44.63
CA GLN A 13 -3.62 -1.09 45.81
C GLN A 13 -2.87 -0.48 47.00
N ARG A 14 -3.45 0.57 47.59
CA ARG A 14 -2.97 1.19 48.84
C ARG A 14 -4.07 1.18 49.88
N LYS A 15 -3.74 0.79 51.11
CA LYS A 15 -4.65 0.86 52.25
C LYS A 15 -4.47 2.21 52.94
N VAL A 16 -5.56 2.97 53.05
CA VAL A 16 -5.58 4.28 53.70
C VAL A 16 -6.49 4.22 54.92
N SER A 17 -6.11 4.92 55.99
CA SER A 17 -6.91 5.05 57.20
C SER A 17 -7.37 6.50 57.34
N VAL A 18 -8.68 6.70 57.49
CA VAL A 18 -9.31 8.02 57.66
C VAL A 18 -10.27 8.00 58.83
N GLU A 19 -10.42 9.13 59.50
CA GLU A 19 -11.44 9.33 60.54
C GLU A 19 -12.70 9.91 59.89
N ALA A 20 -13.83 9.25 60.06
CA ALA A 20 -15.11 9.65 59.46
C ALA A 20 -16.29 9.32 60.39
N ALA A 21 -17.39 10.04 60.24
CA ALA A 21 -18.61 9.81 61.01
C ALA A 21 -19.39 8.56 60.56
N SER A 22 -19.13 8.05 59.35
CA SER A 22 -19.77 6.86 58.78
C SER A 22 -18.88 6.22 57.70
N GLN A 23 -19.21 4.99 57.28
CA GLN A 23 -18.52 4.31 56.17
C GLN A 23 -18.68 5.09 54.86
N GLU A 24 -19.89 5.57 54.56
CA GLU A 24 -20.17 6.35 53.34
C GLU A 24 -19.40 7.67 53.34
N ASP A 25 -19.29 8.34 54.49
CA ASP A 25 -18.46 9.54 54.61
C ASP A 25 -16.97 9.23 54.39
N ALA A 26 -16.47 8.10 54.89
CA ALA A 26 -15.09 7.66 54.66
C ALA A 26 -14.81 7.41 53.17
N GLU A 27 -15.68 6.67 52.49
CA GLU A 27 -15.55 6.35 51.06
C GLU A 27 -15.62 7.63 50.19
N ARG A 28 -16.53 8.55 50.51
CA ARG A 28 -16.64 9.85 49.82
C ARG A 28 -15.38 10.70 50.01
N MET A 29 -14.84 10.76 51.22
CA MET A 29 -13.60 11.49 51.51
C MET A 29 -12.41 10.94 50.72
N VAL A 30 -12.22 9.61 50.71
CA VAL A 30 -11.12 8.97 49.97
C VAL A 30 -11.29 9.15 48.46
N THR A 31 -12.51 9.02 47.94
CA THR A 31 -12.79 9.24 46.50
C THR A 31 -12.50 10.68 46.08
N GLN A 32 -12.88 11.66 46.92
CA GLN A 32 -12.60 13.07 46.64
C GLN A 32 -11.09 13.36 46.66
N ALA A 33 -10.37 12.84 47.65
CA ALA A 33 -8.91 12.97 47.75
C ALA A 33 -8.19 12.30 46.56
N TRP A 34 -8.68 11.15 46.10
CA TRP A 34 -8.19 10.50 44.87
C TRP A 34 -8.38 11.38 43.63
N ASN A 35 -9.60 11.92 43.43
CA ASN A 35 -9.90 12.79 42.29
C ASN A 35 -9.14 14.12 42.32
N ASN A 36 -8.79 14.60 43.52
CA ASN A 36 -7.92 15.76 43.73
C ASN A 36 -6.43 15.43 43.60
N GLN A 37 -6.08 14.16 43.35
CA GLN A 37 -4.70 13.67 43.25
C GLN A 37 -3.89 13.76 44.56
N ASP A 38 -4.56 13.83 45.72
CA ASP A 38 -3.91 13.77 47.03
C ASP A 38 -3.39 12.35 47.33
N TYR A 39 -4.02 11.33 46.74
CA TYR A 39 -3.53 9.96 46.72
C TYR A 39 -3.12 9.59 45.29
N VAL A 40 -1.84 9.32 45.09
CA VAL A 40 -1.29 8.77 43.84
C VAL A 40 -0.70 7.40 44.17
N LEU A 41 -1.22 6.37 43.51
CA LEU A 41 -0.65 5.02 43.52
C LEU A 41 0.54 4.99 42.58
N ASP A 42 1.63 4.37 43.02
CA ASP A 42 2.83 4.20 42.21
C ASP A 42 3.27 2.74 42.18
N SER A 43 4.48 2.51 41.64
CA SER A 43 5.07 1.17 41.54
C SER A 43 5.21 0.45 42.89
N GLY A 44 5.24 1.17 44.01
CA GLY A 44 5.30 0.60 45.36
C GLY A 44 3.98 0.03 45.86
N ASP A 45 2.86 0.37 45.21
CA ASP A 45 1.52 -0.17 45.54
C ASP A 45 1.13 -1.35 44.66
N PHE A 46 2.06 -1.89 43.87
CA PHE A 46 1.80 -3.01 42.98
C PHE A 46 1.39 -4.27 43.74
N THR A 47 0.25 -4.85 43.36
CA THR A 47 -0.26 -6.08 43.98
C THR A 47 -0.40 -7.24 43.01
N GLY A 48 -0.42 -7.00 41.70
CA GLY A 48 -0.49 -8.08 40.73
C GLY A 48 -0.53 -7.62 39.27
N VAL A 49 -0.29 -8.59 38.39
CA VAL A 49 -0.41 -8.45 36.94
C VAL A 49 -1.26 -9.59 36.39
N ASP A 50 -2.22 -9.24 35.55
CA ASP A 50 -3.06 -10.19 34.82
C ASP A 50 -2.73 -10.13 33.33
N PHE A 51 -2.58 -11.30 32.73
CA PHE A 51 -2.37 -11.46 31.29
C PHE A 51 -3.62 -12.07 30.69
N LYS A 52 -4.24 -11.36 29.74
CA LYS A 52 -5.44 -11.84 29.07
C LYS A 52 -5.24 -11.77 27.56
N THR A 53 -5.33 -12.91 26.90
CA THR A 53 -5.45 -12.92 25.44
C THR A 53 -6.79 -12.30 25.08
N VAL A 54 -6.76 -11.18 24.37
CA VAL A 54 -7.94 -10.42 23.96
C VAL A 54 -8.25 -10.57 22.48
N GLY A 55 -7.29 -11.09 21.70
CA GLY A 55 -7.46 -11.37 20.27
C GLY A 55 -6.58 -12.52 19.81
N GLU A 56 -7.10 -13.32 18.89
CA GLU A 56 -6.35 -14.29 18.10
C GLU A 56 -6.57 -13.94 16.63
N HIS A 57 -5.49 -13.69 15.92
CA HIS A 57 -5.50 -13.49 14.48
C HIS A 57 -4.59 -14.54 13.87
N GLU A 58 -5.11 -15.31 12.90
CA GLU A 58 -4.22 -16.06 12.03
C GLU A 58 -3.34 -15.05 11.31
N LEU A 59 -2.01 -15.21 11.39
CA LEU A 59 -1.20 -14.64 10.33
C LEU A 59 -1.61 -15.47 9.13
N ALA A 60 -2.48 -14.91 8.28
CA ALA A 60 -2.56 -15.35 6.91
C ALA A 60 -1.10 -15.52 6.48
N GLU A 61 -0.72 -16.74 6.11
CA GLU A 61 0.53 -16.88 5.40
C GLU A 61 0.39 -15.91 4.24
N THR A 62 1.17 -14.83 4.23
CA THR A 62 1.09 -13.82 3.18
C THR A 62 1.41 -14.57 1.90
N ARG A 63 0.36 -15.02 1.22
CA ARG A 63 0.47 -15.75 -0.02
C ARG A 63 1.02 -14.71 -0.97
N THR A 64 2.23 -14.99 -1.43
CA THR A 64 2.91 -14.11 -2.36
C THR A 64 2.91 -14.78 -3.71
N MET A 65 2.81 -13.96 -4.74
CA MET A 65 2.89 -14.40 -6.12
C MET A 65 3.99 -13.65 -6.85
N GLU A 66 4.69 -14.38 -7.73
CA GLU A 66 5.67 -13.78 -8.64
C GLU A 66 4.94 -13.18 -9.84
N VAL A 67 5.03 -11.87 -9.98
CA VAL A 67 4.29 -11.08 -10.98
C VAL A 67 5.23 -10.17 -11.75
N LEU A 68 4.76 -9.63 -12.87
CA LEU A 68 5.49 -8.63 -13.65
C LEU A 68 4.90 -7.23 -13.38
N LEU A 69 5.67 -6.36 -12.73
CA LEU A 69 5.33 -4.95 -12.56
C LEU A 69 5.75 -4.17 -13.80
N VAL A 70 4.81 -3.46 -14.42
CA VAL A 70 5.06 -2.59 -15.56
C VAL A 70 4.80 -1.15 -15.16
N GLN A 71 5.86 -0.35 -15.13
CA GLN A 71 5.78 1.06 -14.75
C GLN A 71 5.88 1.97 -16.00
N PRO A 72 5.28 3.16 -15.98
CA PRO A 72 5.46 4.13 -17.05
C PRO A 72 6.94 4.51 -17.21
N ASN A 73 7.42 4.56 -18.45
CA ASN A 73 8.79 4.98 -18.79
C ASN A 73 9.92 4.12 -18.19
N ALA A 74 9.63 2.90 -17.72
CA ALA A 74 10.63 1.97 -17.20
C ALA A 74 10.45 0.57 -17.78
N TYR A 75 11.52 -0.21 -17.74
CA TYR A 75 11.47 -1.62 -18.11
C TYR A 75 10.62 -2.41 -17.08
N PRO A 76 9.91 -3.46 -17.51
CA PRO A 76 9.18 -4.34 -16.61
C PRO A 76 10.10 -4.97 -15.56
N LYS A 77 9.57 -5.22 -14.35
CA LYS A 77 10.32 -5.82 -13.25
C LYS A 77 9.58 -7.02 -12.70
N LYS A 78 10.28 -8.15 -12.58
CA LYS A 78 9.81 -9.28 -11.78
C LYS A 78 9.81 -8.90 -10.30
N ILE A 79 8.67 -9.02 -9.65
CA ILE A 79 8.52 -8.76 -8.21
C ILE A 79 7.71 -9.86 -7.53
N SER A 80 7.77 -9.88 -6.20
CA SER A 80 6.89 -10.69 -5.35
C SER A 80 5.90 -9.74 -4.66
N VAL A 81 4.61 -10.00 -4.80
CA VAL A 81 3.51 -9.21 -4.22
C VAL A 81 2.58 -10.13 -3.43
N GLY A 82 1.97 -9.61 -2.37
CA GLY A 82 0.90 -10.33 -1.67
C GLY A 82 -0.36 -10.48 -2.54
N THR A 83 -1.15 -11.51 -2.26
CA THR A 83 -2.41 -11.80 -2.97
C THR A 83 -3.60 -11.03 -2.39
N GLU A 84 -3.43 -10.33 -1.27
CA GLU A 84 -4.53 -9.57 -0.66
C GLU A 84 -4.86 -8.32 -1.47
N LEU A 85 -6.13 -7.91 -1.43
CA LEU A 85 -6.63 -6.76 -2.19
C LEU A 85 -5.83 -5.48 -1.86
N GLU A 86 -5.51 -5.28 -0.59
CA GLU A 86 -4.76 -4.12 -0.10
C GLU A 86 -3.35 -4.07 -0.70
N ASP A 87 -2.69 -5.22 -0.86
CA ASP A 87 -1.36 -5.30 -1.47
C ASP A 87 -1.42 -4.92 -2.95
N LEU A 88 -2.44 -5.39 -3.67
CA LEU A 88 -2.66 -5.08 -5.08
C LEU A 88 -3.01 -3.60 -5.30
N GLN A 89 -3.90 -3.05 -4.46
CA GLN A 89 -4.26 -1.62 -4.48
C GLN A 89 -3.04 -0.73 -4.18
N ALA A 90 -2.18 -1.14 -3.24
CA ALA A 90 -0.95 -0.43 -2.94
C ALA A 90 0.02 -0.43 -4.13
N MET A 91 0.10 -1.53 -4.89
CA MET A 91 0.97 -1.62 -6.07
C MET A 91 0.52 -0.72 -7.22
N VAL A 92 -0.79 -0.61 -7.48
CA VAL A 92 -1.31 0.21 -8.60
C VAL A 92 -1.70 1.63 -8.17
N GLY A 93 -1.67 1.92 -6.87
CA GLY A 93 -1.91 3.26 -6.30
C GLY A 93 -3.38 3.67 -6.26
N GLY A 94 -4.30 2.75 -6.00
CA GLY A 94 -5.73 3.02 -5.92
C GLY A 94 -6.59 1.77 -6.08
N ASP A 95 -7.89 1.97 -6.31
CA ASP A 95 -8.81 0.87 -6.60
C ASP A 95 -8.42 0.13 -7.87
N ILE A 96 -8.53 -1.20 -7.83
CA ILE A 96 -8.08 -2.07 -8.92
C ILE A 96 -9.18 -2.28 -9.96
N GLU A 97 -8.78 -2.28 -11.23
CA GLU A 97 -9.53 -2.84 -12.34
C GLU A 97 -8.75 -4.04 -12.88
N VAL A 98 -9.47 -5.13 -13.18
CA VAL A 98 -8.88 -6.37 -13.69
C VAL A 98 -9.35 -6.61 -15.12
N THR A 99 -8.42 -6.84 -16.03
CA THR A 99 -8.70 -7.11 -17.44
C THR A 99 -8.04 -8.40 -17.92
N TYR A 100 -8.59 -8.98 -18.98
CA TYR A 100 -8.13 -10.24 -19.58
C TYR A 100 -7.92 -10.03 -21.09
N PRO A 101 -6.91 -9.23 -21.50
CA PRO A 101 -6.72 -8.87 -22.89
C PRO A 101 -6.04 -9.95 -23.73
N PHE A 102 -5.63 -11.07 -23.13
CA PHE A 102 -4.84 -12.14 -23.76
C PHE A 102 -5.56 -13.50 -23.63
N GLU A 103 -5.27 -14.41 -24.56
CA GLU A 103 -5.78 -15.80 -24.48
C GLU A 103 -5.05 -16.64 -23.42
N ASP A 104 -3.84 -16.25 -23.02
CA ASP A 104 -3.09 -16.92 -21.94
C ASP A 104 -3.82 -16.82 -20.59
N GLU A 105 -3.56 -17.76 -19.69
CA GLU A 105 -4.06 -17.76 -18.30
C GLU A 105 -3.37 -16.67 -17.44
N VAL A 106 -3.59 -15.41 -17.82
CA VAL A 106 -3.07 -14.22 -17.15
C VAL A 106 -4.13 -13.14 -17.05
N ALA A 107 -3.97 -12.27 -16.06
CA ALA A 107 -4.75 -11.04 -15.95
C ALA A 107 -3.84 -9.82 -15.83
N ILE A 108 -4.39 -8.66 -16.19
CA ILE A 108 -3.78 -7.37 -15.89
C ILE A 108 -4.56 -6.71 -14.77
N ILE A 109 -3.84 -6.29 -13.73
CA ILE A 109 -4.37 -5.51 -12.61
C ILE A 109 -3.82 -4.09 -12.74
N LEU A 110 -4.70 -3.11 -12.87
CA LEU A 110 -4.35 -1.70 -13.01
C LEU A 110 -5.21 -0.81 -12.11
N ASN A 111 -4.89 0.47 -12.06
CA ASN A 111 -5.69 1.46 -11.35
C ASN A 111 -6.96 1.84 -12.15
N GLU A 112 -8.14 1.54 -11.61
CA GLU A 112 -9.44 1.82 -12.24
C GLU A 112 -9.60 3.30 -12.61
N SER A 113 -9.17 4.19 -11.70
CA SER A 113 -9.27 5.63 -11.90
C SER A 113 -8.04 6.24 -12.56
N GLY A 114 -7.07 5.43 -13.01
CA GLY A 114 -5.76 5.92 -13.45
C GLY A 114 -5.84 6.94 -14.59
N LYS A 115 -6.65 6.67 -15.62
CA LYS A 115 -6.85 7.59 -16.75
C LYS A 115 -7.54 8.89 -16.33
N ILE A 116 -8.59 8.78 -15.50
CA ILE A 116 -9.41 9.92 -15.06
C ILE A 116 -8.60 10.83 -14.12
N ASN A 117 -7.75 10.25 -13.28
CA ASN A 117 -6.86 10.95 -12.38
C ASN A 117 -5.59 11.50 -13.07
N GLY A 118 -5.44 11.27 -14.38
CA GLY A 118 -4.31 11.78 -15.15
C GLY A 118 -2.99 11.10 -14.83
N LEU A 119 -3.00 9.84 -14.40
CA LEU A 119 -1.78 9.05 -14.28
C LEU A 119 -1.09 8.94 -15.65
N PRO A 120 0.25 8.85 -15.69
CA PRO A 120 0.98 8.73 -16.94
C PRO A 120 0.53 7.50 -17.73
N LEU A 121 0.28 7.66 -19.03
CA LEU A 121 0.03 6.54 -19.94
C LEU A 121 1.27 5.63 -19.98
N ASN A 122 1.05 4.33 -19.99
CA ASN A 122 2.09 3.33 -19.73
C ASN A 122 2.34 2.41 -20.92
N ARG A 123 1.36 1.58 -21.29
CA ARG A 123 1.43 0.64 -22.44
C ARG A 123 0.11 0.62 -23.20
N ALA A 124 0.19 0.58 -24.52
CA ALA A 124 -0.95 0.29 -25.39
C ALA A 124 -1.22 -1.22 -25.41
N ILE A 125 -2.50 -1.56 -25.39
CA ILE A 125 -3.00 -2.92 -25.57
C ILE A 125 -3.59 -3.01 -26.97
N TYR A 126 -3.22 -4.07 -27.68
CA TYR A 126 -3.60 -4.29 -29.06
C TYR A 126 -4.45 -5.55 -29.17
N THR A 127 -5.41 -5.52 -30.09
CA THR A 127 -6.13 -6.72 -30.52
C THR A 127 -5.21 -7.65 -31.31
N GLU A 128 -5.68 -8.87 -31.59
CA GLU A 128 -4.97 -9.83 -32.46
C GLU A 128 -4.74 -9.28 -33.87
N ASP A 129 -5.65 -8.44 -34.37
CA ASP A 129 -5.55 -7.76 -35.67
C ASP A 129 -4.54 -6.59 -35.66
N GLY A 130 -3.97 -6.24 -34.51
CA GLY A 130 -3.00 -5.17 -34.34
C GLY A 130 -3.60 -3.77 -34.14
N ASP A 131 -4.92 -3.68 -33.93
CA ASP A 131 -5.59 -2.43 -33.63
C ASP A 131 -5.45 -2.08 -32.15
N MET A 132 -5.22 -0.79 -31.83
CA MET A 132 -5.10 -0.34 -30.44
C MET A 132 -6.47 -0.39 -29.77
N GLN A 133 -6.62 -1.33 -28.83
CA GLN A 133 -7.85 -1.54 -28.06
C GLN A 133 -7.94 -0.57 -26.89
N ASP A 134 -6.84 -0.41 -26.14
CA ASP A 134 -6.79 0.44 -24.96
C ASP A 134 -5.36 0.94 -24.67
N ILE A 135 -5.24 1.86 -23.71
CA ILE A 135 -3.97 2.34 -23.18
C ILE A 135 -4.04 2.34 -21.66
N TYR A 136 -3.21 1.54 -21.00
CA TYR A 136 -3.16 1.55 -19.53
C TYR A 136 -2.41 2.77 -18.99
N ALA A 137 -2.85 3.26 -17.83
CA ALA A 137 -2.32 4.44 -17.16
C ALA A 137 -1.87 4.09 -15.74
N GLY A 138 -0.74 4.64 -15.31
CA GLY A 138 -0.10 4.29 -14.05
C GLY A 138 0.58 2.92 -14.09
N ASP A 139 0.98 2.44 -12.92
CA ASP A 139 1.60 1.13 -12.74
C ASP A 139 0.52 0.04 -12.89
N PHE A 140 0.88 -1.06 -13.54
CA PHE A 140 0.02 -2.24 -13.62
C PHE A 140 0.82 -3.53 -13.41
N LEU A 141 0.13 -4.58 -13.02
CA LEU A 141 0.68 -5.90 -12.77
C LEU A 141 0.18 -6.87 -13.83
N VAL A 142 1.08 -7.70 -14.35
CA VAL A 142 0.72 -8.94 -15.06
C VAL A 142 0.79 -10.08 -14.05
N VAL A 143 -0.33 -10.77 -13.85
CA VAL A 143 -0.46 -11.85 -12.86
C VAL A 143 -0.89 -13.14 -13.55
N GLY A 144 -0.47 -14.28 -13.01
CA GLY A 144 -0.96 -15.58 -13.47
C GLY A 144 -2.37 -15.82 -12.96
N LEU A 145 -3.12 -16.69 -13.62
CA LEU A 145 -4.42 -17.17 -13.15
C LEU A 145 -4.30 -18.61 -12.66
N THR A 146 -5.01 -18.88 -11.57
CA THR A 146 -5.29 -20.24 -11.10
C THR A 146 -6.79 -20.51 -11.23
N GLU A 147 -7.27 -21.69 -10.82
CA GLU A 147 -8.69 -22.05 -10.95
C GLU A 147 -9.63 -21.06 -10.24
N ASP A 148 -9.21 -20.51 -9.10
CA ASP A 148 -10.08 -19.70 -8.23
C ASP A 148 -9.50 -18.31 -7.86
N ASP A 149 -8.23 -18.03 -8.16
CA ASP A 149 -7.54 -16.81 -7.69
C ASP A 149 -6.35 -16.39 -8.57
N PHE A 150 -5.76 -15.23 -8.29
CA PHE A 150 -4.49 -14.80 -8.87
C PHE A 150 -3.33 -15.66 -8.37
N GLY A 151 -2.38 -15.90 -9.27
CA GLY A 151 -1.23 -16.75 -9.03
C GLY A 151 0.06 -16.18 -9.58
N SER A 152 1.15 -16.90 -9.30
CA SER A 152 2.44 -16.59 -9.90
C SER A 152 2.41 -16.84 -11.40
N LEU A 153 3.05 -15.98 -12.17
CA LEU A 153 3.35 -16.27 -13.56
C LEU A 153 4.30 -17.46 -13.64
N THR A 154 4.08 -18.35 -14.61
CA THR A 154 5.08 -19.36 -14.95
C THR A 154 6.33 -18.69 -15.52
N SER A 155 7.46 -19.42 -15.55
CA SER A 155 8.70 -18.88 -16.14
C SER A 155 8.52 -18.50 -17.62
N GLU A 156 7.71 -19.25 -18.37
CA GLU A 156 7.41 -18.98 -19.77
C GLU A 156 6.53 -17.73 -19.94
N GLN A 157 5.47 -17.59 -19.12
CA GLN A 157 4.63 -16.39 -19.12
C GLN A 157 5.43 -15.15 -18.72
N MET A 158 6.26 -15.25 -17.68
CA MET A 158 7.11 -14.16 -17.22
C MET A 158 8.01 -13.64 -18.35
N GLN A 159 8.68 -14.55 -19.07
CA GLN A 159 9.53 -14.16 -20.20
C GLN A 159 8.70 -13.55 -21.35
N LYS A 160 7.59 -14.18 -21.74
CA LYS A 160 6.72 -13.71 -22.81
C LYS A 160 6.23 -12.28 -22.58
N PHE A 161 5.71 -12.01 -21.38
CA PHE A 161 5.16 -10.69 -21.06
C PHE A 161 6.24 -9.65 -20.77
N GLU A 162 7.41 -10.05 -20.30
CA GLU A 162 8.58 -9.18 -20.25
C GLU A 162 8.94 -8.71 -21.65
N GLU A 163 9.09 -9.62 -22.62
CA GLU A 163 9.41 -9.29 -24.01
C GLU A 163 8.33 -8.40 -24.65
N GLN A 164 7.06 -8.70 -24.40
CA GLN A 164 5.92 -7.93 -24.92
C GLN A 164 5.87 -6.50 -24.37
N PHE A 165 6.15 -6.31 -23.08
CA PHE A 165 6.09 -4.99 -22.43
C PHE A 165 7.46 -4.33 -22.24
N HIS A 166 8.52 -4.94 -22.77
CA HIS A 166 9.91 -4.57 -22.52
C HIS A 166 10.12 -3.07 -22.75
N GLN A 167 9.77 -2.61 -23.96
CA GLN A 167 9.99 -1.23 -24.37
C GLN A 167 8.89 -0.31 -23.82
N PRO A 168 9.25 0.72 -23.05
CA PRO A 168 8.31 1.77 -22.68
C PRO A 168 7.77 2.51 -23.89
N GLN A 169 6.59 3.11 -23.74
CA GLN A 169 5.91 3.80 -24.83
C GLN A 169 5.61 5.25 -24.47
N MET A 170 5.75 6.14 -25.46
CA MET A 170 5.30 7.51 -25.38
C MET A 170 4.05 7.69 -26.25
N PHE A 171 3.07 8.42 -25.72
CA PHE A 171 1.77 8.58 -26.35
C PHE A 171 1.61 10.00 -26.90
N VAL A 172 1.40 10.10 -28.21
CA VAL A 172 1.23 11.38 -28.91
C VAL A 172 -0.17 11.45 -29.49
N ARG A 173 -0.92 12.49 -29.11
CA ARG A 173 -2.25 12.76 -29.66
C ARG A 173 -2.14 13.49 -30.99
N MET A 174 -2.63 12.87 -32.05
CA MET A 174 -2.76 13.46 -33.39
C MET A 174 -4.24 13.64 -33.73
N GLY A 175 -4.78 14.82 -33.37
CA GLY A 175 -6.20 15.13 -33.57
C GLY A 175 -7.12 14.24 -32.74
N ARG A 176 -7.83 13.33 -33.41
CA ARG A 176 -8.73 12.33 -32.79
C ARG A 176 -8.07 10.98 -32.51
N SER A 177 -6.84 10.76 -33.00
CA SER A 177 -6.12 9.51 -32.82
C SER A 177 -4.98 9.66 -31.82
N ILE A 178 -4.59 8.58 -31.16
CA ILE A 178 -3.41 8.50 -30.29
C ILE A 178 -2.45 7.49 -30.91
N MET A 179 -1.16 7.83 -30.99
CA MET A 179 -0.11 6.91 -31.39
C MET A 179 0.77 6.57 -30.19
N ALA A 180 1.12 5.29 -30.06
CA ALA A 180 2.11 4.80 -29.12
C ALA A 180 3.45 4.59 -29.84
N ILE A 181 4.51 5.23 -29.36
CA ILE A 181 5.84 5.18 -29.96
C ILE A 181 6.81 4.56 -28.93
N PRO A 182 7.53 3.49 -29.27
CA PRO A 182 8.56 2.92 -28.39
C PRO A 182 9.62 3.96 -28.02
N VAL A 183 9.96 4.04 -26.74
CA VAL A 183 10.97 4.96 -26.22
C VAL A 183 12.35 4.33 -26.38
N PRO A 184 13.31 4.99 -27.06
CA PRO A 184 14.67 4.47 -27.21
C PRO A 184 15.39 4.26 -25.87
N ASP A 185 16.23 3.23 -25.77
CA ASP A 185 16.91 2.85 -24.52
C ASP A 185 17.73 3.98 -23.88
N ASP A 186 18.36 4.84 -24.68
CA ASP A 186 19.14 5.98 -24.18
C ASP A 186 18.26 7.02 -23.48
N MET A 187 17.01 7.16 -23.93
CA MET A 187 16.00 8.00 -23.30
C MET A 187 15.45 7.35 -22.03
N VAL A 188 15.19 6.03 -22.04
CA VAL A 188 14.74 5.28 -20.85
C VAL A 188 15.74 5.44 -19.71
N LYS A 189 17.04 5.20 -19.97
CA LYS A 189 18.10 5.36 -18.96
C LYS A 189 18.12 6.76 -18.34
N ARG A 190 17.97 7.80 -19.17
CA ARG A 190 17.92 9.19 -18.68
C ARG A 190 16.67 9.48 -17.85
N MET A 191 15.54 8.86 -18.17
CA MET A 191 14.30 8.99 -17.39
C MET A 191 14.43 8.28 -16.05
N GLU A 192 14.98 7.07 -16.00
CA GLU A 192 15.27 6.32 -14.77
C GLU A 192 16.24 7.08 -13.86
N GLU A 193 17.33 7.63 -14.41
CA GLU A 193 18.30 8.45 -13.67
C GLU A 193 17.68 9.72 -13.05
N LYS A 194 16.70 10.32 -13.73
CA LYS A 194 15.97 11.49 -13.22
C LYS A 194 14.97 11.10 -12.14
N ALA A 195 14.26 9.98 -12.30
CA ALA A 195 13.34 9.46 -11.29
C ALA A 195 14.08 9.04 -10.00
N ALA A 196 15.32 8.56 -10.11
CA ALA A 196 16.15 8.18 -8.97
C ALA A 196 16.78 9.38 -8.21
N LYS A 197 16.74 10.60 -8.76
CA LYS A 197 17.24 11.80 -8.10
C LYS A 197 16.08 12.56 -7.44
N PRO A 198 16.07 12.74 -6.10
CA PRO A 198 15.06 13.57 -5.45
C PRO A 198 15.06 14.96 -6.08
N LEU A 199 13.88 15.46 -6.46
CA LEU A 199 13.67 16.84 -6.84
C LEU A 199 14.22 17.75 -5.73
N GLU A 200 15.41 18.33 -5.94
CA GLU A 200 15.89 19.42 -5.11
C GLU A 200 14.86 20.54 -5.20
N LYS A 201 14.22 20.84 -4.06
CA LYS A 201 13.24 21.91 -3.91
C LYS A 201 13.78 23.18 -4.57
N SER A 202 13.12 23.63 -5.63
CA SER A 202 13.34 24.96 -6.18
C SER A 202 13.10 25.99 -5.06
N LYS A 203 14.13 26.78 -4.78
CA LYS A 203 14.07 27.88 -3.81
C LYS A 203 12.88 28.80 -4.15
N PRO A 204 12.09 29.25 -3.16
CA PRO A 204 11.06 30.25 -3.42
C PRO A 204 11.72 31.53 -3.93
N ALA A 205 11.11 32.13 -4.95
CA ALA A 205 11.52 33.41 -5.51
C ALA A 205 11.53 34.50 -4.43
N PRO A 206 12.43 35.50 -4.49
CA PRO A 206 12.47 36.56 -3.50
C PRO A 206 11.22 37.43 -3.65
N ASP A 207 10.52 37.64 -2.54
CA ASP A 207 9.38 38.54 -2.42
C ASP A 207 9.73 39.93 -2.95
N ARG A 208 8.93 40.38 -3.92
CA ARG A 208 9.03 41.74 -4.45
C ARG A 208 8.10 42.65 -3.66
N GLU A 209 8.49 42.95 -2.42
CA GLU A 209 8.01 44.14 -1.70
C GLU A 209 9.21 44.99 -1.32
N SER A 210 9.42 46.08 -2.08
CA SER A 210 10.03 47.35 -1.66
C SER A 210 10.21 48.24 -2.89
N LEU A 211 9.21 49.08 -3.17
CA LEU A 211 9.34 50.52 -3.51
C LEU A 211 7.96 51.09 -3.83
#